data_AF-A0A6N9RAD7-F1
#
_entry.id   AF-A0A6N9RAD7-F1
#
_cell.length_a   1.000
_cell.length_b   1.000
_cell.length_c   1.000
_cell.angle_alpha   90.00
_cell.angle_beta   90.00
_cell.angle_gamma   90.00
#
_symmetry.space_group_name_H-M   'P 1'
#
loop_
_entity.id
_entity.type
_entity.pdbx_description
1 polymer ?
#
loop_
_entity_poly.entity_id
_entity_poly.type
_entity_poly.pdbx_seq_one_letter_code
_entity_poly.pdbx_strand_id
1 'polypeptide(L)'
;MARRLRLFAALLTLPLALASCKIDTINSFPNTFASVRFVNVMAGAAALDAAEAGTTVWPGVPLETATGYRDFPPSDVNFAVSLPGSTTTLINTRYALFGEQTYTLTAYGSVAAPALLMMPDDAVAPGGGNFKLRIVNAAAKFGFIDAYLTKPDDAIDNLSPSFFGVNTGIATISNRYAAGQYRLRLTLSGTKTVIYDSGSLSYADGRNTAAIVYTKGSAQLVNVALADFNGTAAVALANSTLARIKSIHAAPQTGAVNLLVDGAAIVSGEIYPSPSLYANVSSGARAITYEAAATPGATIAAVTGSLGAATDTSILLTGFTGALQAIALSDFNLPSVTNRPRVRFVNASPDAPPLDVLNGTAKQVSALASPTASGYVEFDSGTYTFTINNAATGTPLLTVPGVVLFSAETATVYIVGGMTQLAAMVVIDR
;
A
#
# COMPACT_ATOMS: atom_id res chain seq x y z
N MET A 1 32.74 -93.49 32.37
CA MET A 1 32.15 -94.81 32.07
C MET A 1 30.92 -94.58 31.20
N ALA A 2 30.89 -95.24 30.03
CA ALA A 2 29.74 -95.61 29.19
C ALA A 2 28.47 -94.72 29.12
N ARG A 3 28.32 -94.03 27.97
CA ARG A 3 27.32 -94.26 26.90
C ARG A 3 25.90 -94.78 27.26
N ARG A 4 24.90 -94.08 26.66
CA ARG A 4 23.57 -94.51 26.12
C ARG A 4 22.37 -93.89 26.85
N LEU A 5 21.65 -92.93 26.25
CA LEU A 5 20.62 -93.02 25.19
C LEU A 5 19.25 -93.44 25.74
N ARG A 6 18.26 -92.53 25.72
CA ARG A 6 16.92 -92.76 25.16
C ARG A 6 16.05 -91.49 25.17
N LEU A 7 15.52 -91.18 23.99
CA LEU A 7 14.50 -90.19 23.66
C LEU A 7 13.20 -90.41 24.43
N PHE A 8 12.51 -89.31 24.78
CA PHE A 8 11.07 -89.19 24.60
C PHE A 8 10.75 -87.75 24.19
N ALA A 9 10.05 -87.63 23.06
CA ALA A 9 9.58 -86.37 22.48
C ALA A 9 8.27 -85.94 23.16
N ALA A 10 8.12 -84.64 23.42
CA ALA A 10 6.82 -84.00 23.59
C ALA A 10 6.89 -82.57 23.07
N LEU A 11 6.11 -82.32 22.02
CA LEU A 11 5.74 -81.05 21.41
C LEU A 11 5.43 -79.98 22.46
N LEU A 12 6.01 -78.79 22.32
CA LEU A 12 5.33 -77.49 22.31
C LEU A 12 6.37 -76.35 22.13
N THR A 13 5.93 -75.19 21.63
CA THR A 13 6.67 -73.91 21.49
C THR A 13 7.59 -73.83 20.27
N LEU A 14 7.68 -72.78 19.45
CA LEU A 14 7.19 -71.39 19.45
C LEU A 14 7.42 -70.92 17.98
N PRO A 15 6.56 -70.12 17.32
CA PRO A 15 6.96 -69.50 16.06
C PRO A 15 8.12 -68.54 16.35
N LEU A 16 9.25 -68.73 15.67
CA LEU A 16 10.34 -67.75 15.61
C LEU A 16 9.73 -66.43 15.11
N ALA A 17 9.49 -65.50 16.02
CA ALA A 17 9.40 -64.10 15.65
C ALA A 17 10.79 -63.70 15.14
N LEU A 18 10.96 -63.62 13.83
CA LEU A 18 12.00 -62.79 13.27
C LEU A 18 11.71 -61.36 13.74
N ALA A 19 12.34 -60.97 14.86
CA ALA A 19 12.56 -59.58 15.13
C ALA A 19 13.41 -59.06 13.96
N SER A 20 12.73 -58.44 13.00
CA SER A 20 13.39 -57.50 12.10
C SER A 20 13.98 -56.43 12.99
N CYS A 21 15.26 -56.61 13.36
CA CYS A 21 16.10 -55.49 13.70
C CYS A 21 16.17 -54.68 12.41
N LYS A 22 15.25 -53.72 12.28
CA LYS A 22 15.46 -52.59 11.39
C LYS A 22 16.72 -51.91 11.90
N ILE A 23 17.84 -52.29 11.32
CA ILE A 23 19.08 -51.57 11.47
C ILE A 23 18.81 -50.22 10.82
N ASP A 24 18.48 -49.20 11.63
CA ASP A 24 18.53 -47.80 11.23
C ASP A 24 20.00 -47.42 10.97
N THR A 25 20.57 -47.99 9.91
CA THR A 25 21.87 -47.58 9.40
C THR A 25 21.65 -46.36 8.53
N ILE A 26 22.27 -45.26 8.97
CA ILE A 26 22.99 -44.33 8.09
C ILE A 26 22.07 -43.66 7.08
N ASN A 27 21.34 -42.65 7.57
CA ASN A 27 20.93 -41.39 6.90
C ASN A 27 19.63 -40.85 7.50
N SER A 28 19.60 -40.62 8.82
CA SER A 28 18.70 -39.59 9.36
C SER A 28 19.39 -38.26 9.09
N PHE A 29 19.18 -37.71 7.90
CA PHE A 29 19.35 -36.27 7.74
C PHE A 29 18.22 -35.64 8.56
N PRO A 30 18.49 -34.81 9.57
CA PRO A 30 17.42 -34.04 10.18
C PRO A 30 16.69 -33.31 9.05
N ASN A 31 15.36 -33.38 9.01
CA ASN A 31 14.59 -32.56 8.08
C ASN A 31 14.87 -31.11 8.47
N THR A 32 15.81 -30.50 7.76
CA THR A 32 16.12 -29.09 7.94
C THR A 32 14.98 -28.32 7.30
N PHE A 33 14.10 -27.79 8.14
CA PHE A 33 12.99 -26.96 7.67
C PHE A 33 13.52 -25.70 6.99
N ALA A 34 12.70 -25.16 6.08
CA ALA A 34 12.81 -23.78 5.65
C ALA A 34 12.02 -22.92 6.63
N SER A 35 12.53 -21.75 7.00
CA SER A 35 11.81 -20.83 7.90
C SER A 35 11.27 -19.65 7.11
N VAL A 36 9.96 -19.43 7.11
CA VAL A 36 9.30 -18.35 6.35
C VAL A 36 8.61 -17.39 7.31
N ARG A 37 8.77 -16.08 7.11
CA ARG A 37 7.91 -15.04 7.70
C ARG A 37 7.05 -14.40 6.63
N PHE A 38 5.93 -13.83 7.03
CA PHE A 38 5.02 -13.12 6.14
C PHE A 38 5.04 -11.62 6.42
N VAL A 39 5.12 -10.81 5.37
CA VAL A 39 5.07 -9.35 5.41
C VAL A 39 3.85 -8.89 4.61
N ASN A 40 2.99 -8.09 5.25
CA ASN A 40 1.85 -7.49 4.57
C ASN A 40 2.13 -6.01 4.25
N VAL A 41 2.29 -5.71 2.96
CA VAL A 41 2.35 -4.34 2.43
C VAL A 41 1.35 -4.15 1.27
N MET A 42 0.30 -4.97 1.22
CA MET A 42 -0.73 -4.91 0.19
C MET A 42 -1.72 -3.78 0.51
N ALA A 43 -1.84 -2.82 -0.39
CA ALA A 43 -2.74 -1.70 -0.18
C ALA A 43 -4.22 -2.07 -0.36
N GLY A 44 -5.10 -1.34 0.33
CA GLY A 44 -6.55 -1.55 0.27
C GLY A 44 -7.06 -2.69 1.16
N ALA A 45 -6.19 -3.38 1.90
CA ALA A 45 -6.57 -4.33 2.95
C ALA A 45 -6.04 -3.83 4.30
N ALA A 46 -6.89 -3.80 5.33
CA ALA A 46 -6.44 -3.49 6.69
C ALA A 46 -5.61 -4.65 7.29
N ALA A 47 -5.94 -5.88 6.92
CA ALA A 47 -5.25 -7.10 7.31
C ALA A 47 -5.43 -8.19 6.25
N LEU A 48 -4.57 -9.20 6.29
CA LEU A 48 -4.60 -10.36 5.39
C LEU A 48 -4.51 -11.67 6.17
N ASP A 49 -5.26 -12.67 5.73
CA ASP A 49 -5.01 -14.07 6.10
C ASP A 49 -4.06 -14.67 5.07
N ALA A 50 -3.07 -15.44 5.54
CA ALA A 50 -2.20 -16.24 4.69
C ALA A 50 -2.28 -17.71 5.11
N ALA A 51 -2.45 -18.58 4.12
CA ALA A 51 -2.74 -20.00 4.28
C ALA A 51 -1.77 -20.87 3.48
N GLU A 52 -1.49 -22.05 4.02
CA GLU A 52 -0.78 -23.13 3.34
C GLU A 52 -1.78 -24.26 3.08
N ALA A 53 -1.88 -24.73 1.83
CA ALA A 53 -2.74 -25.88 1.46
C ALA A 53 -4.18 -25.79 2.02
N GLY A 54 -4.75 -24.57 2.09
CA GLY A 54 -6.09 -24.30 2.60
C GLY A 54 -6.21 -24.10 4.11
N THR A 55 -5.12 -24.28 4.87
CA THR A 55 -5.07 -24.01 6.31
C THR A 55 -4.44 -22.65 6.58
N THR A 56 -5.15 -21.74 7.25
CA THR A 56 -4.61 -20.43 7.63
C THR A 56 -3.44 -20.59 8.61
N VAL A 57 -2.24 -20.17 8.19
CA VAL A 57 -1.02 -20.21 9.00
C VAL A 57 -0.75 -18.87 9.68
N TRP A 58 -1.11 -17.75 9.05
CA TRP A 58 -1.02 -16.41 9.63
C TRP A 58 -2.36 -15.68 9.48
N PRO A 59 -3.20 -15.66 10.53
CA PRO A 59 -4.48 -14.97 10.49
C PRO A 59 -4.31 -13.47 10.76
N GLY A 60 -5.04 -12.65 10.02
CA GLY A 60 -5.25 -11.23 10.31
C GLY A 60 -3.98 -10.38 10.39
N VAL A 61 -2.97 -10.67 9.57
CA VAL A 61 -1.70 -9.91 9.56
C VAL A 61 -1.96 -8.47 9.13
N PRO A 62 -1.81 -7.46 10.01
CA PRO A 62 -2.13 -6.08 9.67
C PRO A 62 -1.24 -5.52 8.55
N LEU A 63 -1.75 -4.55 7.81
CA LEU A 63 -0.96 -3.76 6.86
C LEU A 63 0.28 -3.17 7.56
N GLU A 64 1.40 -3.15 6.85
CA GLU A 64 2.68 -2.58 7.30
C GLU A 64 3.35 -3.36 8.44
N THR A 65 2.99 -4.63 8.63
CA THR A 65 3.56 -5.51 9.66
C THR A 65 4.16 -6.79 9.11
N ALA A 66 4.91 -7.47 9.95
CA ALA A 66 5.48 -8.78 9.69
C ALA A 66 5.16 -9.77 10.80
N THR A 67 5.15 -11.04 10.45
CA THR A 67 4.99 -12.15 11.39
C THR A 67 6.34 -12.68 11.87
N GLY A 68 6.30 -13.51 12.92
CA GLY A 68 7.41 -14.40 13.25
C GLY A 68 7.63 -15.48 12.18
N TYR A 69 8.85 -15.99 12.13
CA TYR A 69 9.18 -17.13 11.28
C TYR A 69 8.40 -18.37 11.70
N ARG A 70 7.97 -19.15 10.72
CA ARG A 70 7.41 -20.49 10.88
C ARG A 70 8.15 -21.46 9.98
N ASP A 71 8.27 -22.69 10.45
CA ASP A 71 8.97 -23.74 9.75
C ASP A 71 8.04 -24.45 8.76
N PHE A 72 8.55 -24.69 7.56
CA PHE A 72 7.90 -25.38 6.47
C PHE A 72 8.82 -26.47 5.94
N PRO A 73 8.28 -27.60 5.44
CA PRO A 73 9.09 -28.64 4.83
C PRO A 73 9.88 -28.08 3.64
N PRO A 74 11.10 -28.58 3.38
CA PRO A 74 11.92 -28.18 2.22
C PRO A 74 11.37 -28.81 0.93
N SER A 75 10.18 -28.37 0.54
CA SER A 75 9.43 -28.85 -0.62
C SER A 75 8.77 -27.67 -1.32
N ASP A 76 8.03 -27.95 -2.39
CA ASP A 76 7.15 -26.94 -2.93
C ASP A 76 5.95 -26.69 -2.01
N VAL A 77 5.70 -25.44 -1.69
CA VAL A 77 4.62 -25.00 -0.80
C VAL A 77 3.73 -23.99 -1.53
N ASN A 78 2.41 -24.18 -1.44
CA ASN A 78 1.43 -23.25 -1.99
C ASN A 78 0.98 -22.29 -0.89
N PHE A 79 1.29 -21.00 -1.07
CA PHE A 79 0.81 -19.94 -0.20
C PHE A 79 -0.37 -19.24 -0.86
N ALA A 80 -1.51 -19.23 -0.16
CA ALA A 80 -2.71 -18.51 -0.53
C ALA A 80 -2.91 -17.32 0.40
N VAL A 81 -3.41 -16.21 -0.13
CA VAL A 81 -3.74 -15.01 0.64
C VAL A 81 -5.19 -14.61 0.40
N SER A 82 -5.89 -14.22 1.45
CA SER A 82 -7.28 -13.76 1.43
C SER A 82 -7.49 -12.59 2.40
N LEU A 83 -8.63 -11.91 2.27
CA LEU A 83 -9.09 -11.00 3.33
C LEU A 83 -9.59 -11.82 4.54
N PRO A 84 -9.40 -11.35 5.78
CA PRO A 84 -9.91 -12.04 6.96
C PRO A 84 -11.40 -12.37 6.87
N GLY A 85 -11.73 -13.65 7.07
CA GLY A 85 -13.11 -14.15 6.99
C GLY A 85 -13.68 -14.29 5.57
N SER A 86 -12.92 -13.97 4.52
CA SER A 86 -13.31 -14.19 3.13
C SER A 86 -13.07 -15.64 2.70
N THR A 87 -13.98 -16.19 1.90
CA THR A 87 -13.80 -17.47 1.20
C THR A 87 -13.14 -17.30 -0.17
N THR A 88 -12.99 -16.06 -0.64
CA THR A 88 -12.32 -15.74 -1.91
C THR A 88 -10.83 -15.54 -1.68
N THR A 89 -10.03 -16.41 -2.30
CA THR A 89 -8.58 -16.27 -2.38
C THR A 89 -8.22 -15.12 -3.32
N LEU A 90 -7.43 -14.17 -2.85
CA LEU A 90 -6.89 -13.06 -3.65
C LEU A 90 -5.77 -13.55 -4.57
N ILE A 91 -4.82 -14.30 -4.02
CA ILE A 91 -3.68 -14.86 -4.76
C ILE A 91 -3.27 -16.20 -4.17
N ASN A 92 -2.83 -17.12 -5.03
CA ASN A 92 -2.28 -18.42 -4.65
C ASN A 92 -1.04 -18.69 -5.49
N THR A 93 0.11 -18.92 -4.86
CA THR A 93 1.38 -19.08 -5.56
C THR A 93 2.21 -20.20 -4.93
N ARG A 94 2.82 -21.01 -5.81
CA ARG A 94 3.71 -22.12 -5.45
C ARG A 94 5.15 -21.62 -5.38
N TYR A 95 5.86 -21.95 -4.30
CA TYR A 95 7.29 -21.68 -4.16
C TYR A 95 8.06 -22.92 -3.73
N ALA A 96 9.25 -23.11 -4.28
CA ALA A 96 10.18 -24.14 -3.85
C ALA A 96 10.95 -23.63 -2.62
N LEU A 97 10.84 -24.35 -1.50
CA LEU A 97 11.59 -24.06 -0.27
C LEU A 97 12.76 -25.03 -0.13
N PHE A 98 13.92 -24.49 0.24
CA PHE A 98 15.12 -25.27 0.52
C PHE A 98 15.40 -25.29 2.03
N GLY A 99 15.88 -26.42 2.54
CA GLY A 99 16.15 -26.59 3.97
C GLY A 99 17.26 -25.66 4.47
N GLU A 100 17.20 -25.30 5.76
CA GLU A 100 18.12 -24.34 6.42
C GLU A 100 18.04 -22.90 5.88
N GLN A 101 17.22 -22.65 4.85
CA GLN A 101 17.06 -21.32 4.28
C GLN A 101 15.92 -20.59 4.99
N THR A 102 16.20 -19.33 5.31
CA THR A 102 15.20 -18.38 5.82
C THR A 102 14.65 -17.53 4.68
N TYR A 103 13.34 -17.28 4.67
CA TYR A 103 12.63 -16.53 3.64
C TYR A 103 11.71 -15.47 4.22
N THR A 104 11.58 -14.37 3.48
CA THR A 104 10.52 -13.38 3.65
C THR A 104 9.52 -13.52 2.50
N LEU A 105 8.28 -13.91 2.81
CA LEU A 105 7.15 -13.89 1.89
C LEU A 105 6.43 -12.54 2.01
N THR A 106 6.46 -11.73 0.96
CA THR A 106 5.88 -10.39 0.95
C THR A 106 4.62 -10.37 0.10
N ALA A 107 3.49 -10.01 0.70
CA ALA A 107 2.25 -9.68 0.00
C ALA A 107 2.21 -8.19 -0.31
N TYR A 108 2.04 -7.85 -1.58
CA TYR A 108 2.09 -6.46 -2.07
C TYR A 108 1.09 -6.23 -3.22
N GLY A 109 1.07 -5.00 -3.73
CA GLY A 109 0.10 -4.56 -4.74
C GLY A 109 -1.16 -4.02 -4.07
N SER A 110 -2.32 -4.36 -4.61
CA SER A 110 -3.61 -3.99 -4.02
C SER A 110 -4.54 -5.20 -3.91
N VAL A 111 -5.62 -5.11 -3.14
CA VAL A 111 -6.65 -6.18 -3.11
C VAL A 111 -7.16 -6.52 -4.50
N ALA A 112 -7.20 -5.55 -5.40
CA ALA A 112 -7.60 -5.77 -6.78
C ALA A 112 -6.49 -6.49 -7.58
N ALA A 113 -5.20 -6.09 -7.48
CA ALA A 113 -4.04 -6.81 -8.05
C ALA A 113 -3.09 -7.26 -6.96
N PRO A 114 -3.41 -8.40 -6.32
CA PRO A 114 -2.54 -8.96 -5.32
C PRO A 114 -1.30 -9.56 -5.99
N ALA A 115 -0.16 -9.44 -5.34
CA ALA A 115 1.07 -10.09 -5.75
C ALA A 115 1.79 -10.67 -4.52
N LEU A 116 2.50 -11.78 -4.74
CA LEU A 116 3.33 -12.43 -3.74
C LEU A 116 4.76 -12.51 -4.23
N LEU A 117 5.69 -12.23 -3.33
CA LEU A 117 7.11 -12.24 -3.60
C LEU A 117 7.84 -12.98 -2.48
N MET A 118 8.42 -14.12 -2.81
CA MET A 118 9.25 -14.88 -1.89
C MET A 118 10.72 -14.54 -2.12
N MET A 119 11.44 -14.28 -1.03
CA MET A 119 12.85 -13.88 -1.09
C MET A 119 13.65 -14.60 -0.01
N PRO A 120 14.82 -15.16 -0.35
CA PRO A 120 15.74 -15.66 0.66
C PRO A 120 16.30 -14.49 1.47
N ASP A 121 16.39 -14.65 2.79
CA ASP A 121 16.97 -13.64 3.68
C ASP A 121 18.50 -13.71 3.65
N ASP A 122 19.17 -12.55 3.73
CA ASP A 122 20.63 -12.48 3.77
C ASP A 122 21.13 -12.76 5.20
N ALA A 123 21.45 -14.02 5.47
CA ALA A 123 21.95 -14.48 6.75
C ALA A 123 23.45 -14.18 6.97
N VAL A 124 24.17 -13.70 5.95
CA VAL A 124 25.62 -13.46 6.07
C VAL A 124 25.86 -12.16 6.80
N ALA A 125 26.50 -12.22 7.97
CA ALA A 125 26.80 -11.04 8.79
C ALA A 125 27.55 -9.94 8.01
N PRO A 126 27.29 -8.66 8.28
CA PRO A 126 27.92 -7.55 7.58
C PRO A 126 29.39 -7.32 8.00
N GLY A 127 29.84 -7.93 9.10
CA GLY A 127 31.11 -7.62 9.75
C GLY A 127 30.99 -6.40 10.68
N GLY A 128 31.88 -6.28 11.67
CA GLY A 128 31.79 -5.23 12.69
C GLY A 128 31.90 -3.81 12.11
N GLY A 129 31.17 -2.87 12.71
CA GLY A 129 31.05 -1.48 12.27
C GLY A 129 30.22 -1.26 11.00
N ASN A 130 29.55 -2.30 10.48
CA ASN A 130 28.87 -2.25 9.19
C ASN A 130 27.43 -2.76 9.25
N PHE A 131 26.64 -2.34 8.27
CA PHE A 131 25.35 -2.93 7.94
C PHE A 131 25.30 -3.28 6.46
N LYS A 132 24.31 -4.08 6.08
CA LYS A 132 23.96 -4.38 4.70
C LYS A 132 22.57 -3.87 4.38
N LEU A 133 22.41 -3.30 3.19
CA LEU A 133 21.12 -2.90 2.64
C LEU A 133 20.91 -3.58 1.29
N ARG A 134 19.70 -4.10 1.07
CA ARG A 134 19.18 -4.43 -0.26
C ARG A 134 17.84 -3.73 -0.49
N ILE A 135 17.51 -3.49 -1.76
CA ILE A 135 16.21 -2.94 -2.16
C ILE A 135 15.32 -4.08 -2.64
N VAL A 136 14.09 -4.10 -2.15
CA VAL A 136 13.02 -5.00 -2.59
C VAL A 136 11.95 -4.13 -3.20
N ASN A 137 11.81 -4.15 -4.53
CA ASN A 137 10.76 -3.35 -5.17
C ASN A 137 9.45 -4.15 -5.20
N ALA A 138 8.61 -3.92 -4.20
CA ALA A 138 7.23 -4.40 -4.10
C ALA A 138 6.21 -3.26 -4.42
N ALA A 139 6.65 -2.21 -5.13
CA ALA A 139 5.77 -1.11 -5.55
C ALA A 139 5.13 -1.47 -6.90
N ALA A 140 3.90 -1.99 -6.84
CA ALA A 140 3.15 -2.38 -8.03
C ALA A 140 2.94 -1.18 -8.97
N LYS A 141 3.21 -1.40 -10.27
CA LYS A 141 2.93 -0.44 -11.37
C LYS A 141 3.68 0.91 -11.32
N PHE A 142 4.72 1.03 -10.47
CA PHE A 142 5.67 2.15 -10.50
C PHE A 142 6.83 1.97 -11.48
N GLY A 143 6.98 0.76 -12.05
CA GLY A 143 8.06 0.43 -12.97
C GLY A 143 9.42 0.30 -12.28
N PHE A 144 10.48 0.63 -13.01
CA PHE A 144 11.86 0.59 -12.51
C PHE A 144 12.14 1.78 -11.60
N ILE A 145 12.78 1.52 -10.46
CA ILE A 145 13.20 2.55 -9.51
C ILE A 145 14.73 2.58 -9.35
N ASP A 146 15.27 3.77 -9.14
CA ASP A 146 16.66 3.97 -8.72
C ASP A 146 16.68 4.34 -7.23
N ALA A 147 17.59 3.75 -6.46
CA ALA A 147 17.73 4.02 -5.03
C ALA A 147 19.08 4.66 -4.70
N TYR A 148 19.03 5.74 -3.93
CA TYR A 148 20.17 6.51 -3.49
C TYR A 148 20.25 6.45 -1.96
N LEU A 149 21.34 5.86 -1.46
CA LEU A 149 21.68 5.89 -0.05
C LEU A 149 22.87 6.82 0.15
N THR A 150 22.69 7.91 0.87
CA THR A 150 23.71 8.96 1.05
C THR A 150 23.77 9.42 2.49
N LYS A 151 24.73 10.31 2.85
CA LYS A 151 24.60 11.06 4.10
C LYS A 151 23.36 11.97 4.04
N PRO A 152 22.76 12.35 5.19
CA PRO A 152 21.48 13.05 5.21
C PRO A 152 21.38 14.32 4.36
N ASP A 153 22.48 15.09 4.32
CA ASP A 153 22.55 16.41 3.68
C ASP A 153 23.12 16.36 2.24
N ASP A 154 23.57 15.20 1.78
CA ASP A 154 24.14 15.07 0.43
C ASP A 154 23.05 15.21 -0.64
N ALA A 155 23.35 15.92 -1.73
CA ALA A 155 22.47 16.03 -2.89
C ALA A 155 22.60 14.80 -3.82
N ILE A 156 21.54 14.44 -4.57
CA ILE A 156 21.55 13.30 -5.50
C ILE A 156 21.69 13.69 -6.97
N ASP A 157 21.66 14.99 -7.28
CA ASP A 157 21.55 15.56 -8.62
C ASP A 157 22.63 15.02 -9.56
N ASN A 158 23.85 14.87 -9.06
CA ASN A 158 25.02 14.41 -9.81
C ASN A 158 25.54 13.02 -9.37
N LEU A 159 24.78 12.31 -8.52
CA LEU A 159 25.18 10.98 -8.05
C LEU A 159 24.63 9.89 -8.96
N SER A 160 25.39 8.79 -9.12
CA SER A 160 24.82 7.53 -9.59
C SER A 160 24.05 6.85 -8.45
N PRO A 161 22.97 6.11 -8.74
CA PRO A 161 22.23 5.41 -7.70
C PRO A 161 23.05 4.28 -7.09
N SER A 162 22.85 4.07 -5.79
CA SER A 162 23.41 2.94 -5.05
C SER A 162 22.84 1.60 -5.53
N PHE A 163 21.60 1.62 -6.02
CA PHE A 163 20.93 0.49 -6.67
C PHE A 163 20.19 1.00 -7.91
N PHE A 164 20.59 0.53 -9.08
CA PHE A 164 20.09 1.01 -10.36
C PHE A 164 18.98 0.11 -10.93
N GLY A 165 17.93 0.71 -11.48
CA GLY A 165 16.94 0.05 -12.32
C GLY A 165 16.27 -1.15 -11.66
N VAL A 166 15.90 -1.03 -10.38
CA VAL A 166 15.28 -2.12 -9.63
C VAL A 166 13.84 -2.31 -10.12
N ASN A 167 13.57 -3.41 -10.82
CA ASN A 167 12.23 -3.72 -11.34
C ASN A 167 11.29 -4.20 -10.22
N THR A 168 9.98 -4.00 -10.38
CA THR A 168 8.96 -4.55 -9.48
C THR A 168 9.05 -6.07 -9.43
N GLY A 169 8.90 -6.65 -8.24
CA GLY A 169 8.99 -8.10 -8.01
C GLY A 169 10.41 -8.62 -7.86
N ILE A 170 11.41 -7.74 -7.70
CA ILE A 170 12.83 -8.13 -7.59
C ILE A 170 13.45 -7.61 -6.28
N ALA A 171 14.35 -8.42 -5.69
CA ALA A 171 15.32 -7.99 -4.69
C ALA A 171 16.68 -7.80 -5.36
N THR A 172 17.37 -6.72 -4.99
CA THR A 172 18.78 -6.59 -5.31
C THR A 172 19.62 -7.52 -4.43
N ILE A 173 20.90 -7.68 -4.80
CA ILE A 173 21.91 -8.12 -3.84
C ILE A 173 22.09 -7.07 -2.74
N SER A 174 22.64 -7.49 -1.60
CA SER A 174 22.94 -6.61 -0.49
C SER A 174 24.28 -5.90 -0.68
N ASN A 175 24.29 -4.58 -0.53
CA ASN A 175 25.51 -3.78 -0.47
C ASN A 175 25.87 -3.49 0.99
N ARG A 176 27.17 -3.48 1.31
CA ARG A 176 27.69 -3.20 2.66
C ARG A 176 28.04 -1.72 2.81
N TYR A 177 27.69 -1.15 3.96
CA TYR A 177 27.97 0.23 4.33
C TYR A 177 28.41 0.31 5.80
N ALA A 178 29.13 1.36 6.18
CA ALA A 178 29.44 1.63 7.57
C ALA A 178 28.16 2.01 8.35
N ALA A 179 28.02 1.56 9.59
CA ALA A 179 26.90 1.97 10.44
C ALA A 179 26.86 3.48 10.65
N GLY A 180 25.65 4.06 10.75
CA GLY A 180 25.47 5.50 11.00
C GLY A 180 24.19 6.09 10.40
N GLN A 181 24.15 7.42 10.30
CA GLN A 181 23.03 8.17 9.73
C GLN A 181 23.10 8.22 8.21
N TYR A 182 21.99 7.90 7.57
CA TYR A 182 21.81 7.94 6.11
C TYR A 182 20.43 8.48 5.74
N ARG A 183 20.27 8.88 4.48
CA ARG A 183 18.98 9.18 3.88
C ARG A 183 18.80 8.31 2.64
N LEU A 184 17.69 7.58 2.59
CA LEU A 184 17.27 6.78 1.45
C LEU A 184 16.30 7.61 0.61
N ARG A 185 16.66 7.83 -0.66
CA ARG A 185 15.78 8.45 -1.67
C ARG A 185 15.57 7.49 -2.82
N LEU A 186 14.34 7.39 -3.30
CA LEU A 186 13.99 6.62 -4.48
C LEU A 186 13.53 7.56 -5.57
N THR A 187 13.94 7.31 -6.81
CA THR A 187 13.48 8.05 -7.99
C THR A 187 12.92 7.09 -9.03
N LEU A 188 12.12 7.63 -9.97
CA LEU A 188 11.82 6.89 -11.20
C LEU A 188 13.13 6.67 -11.96
N SER A 189 13.36 5.44 -12.44
CA SER A 189 14.64 5.06 -13.04
C SER A 189 15.03 5.96 -14.21
N GLY A 190 16.29 6.37 -14.26
CA GLY A 190 16.82 7.29 -15.27
C GLY A 190 16.42 8.76 -15.06
N THR A 191 15.70 9.09 -13.97
CA THR A 191 15.32 10.46 -13.60
C THR A 191 15.81 10.80 -12.19
N LYS A 192 15.72 12.09 -11.83
CA LYS A 192 15.90 12.58 -10.45
C LYS A 192 14.59 12.94 -9.76
N THR A 193 13.46 12.56 -10.34
CA THR A 193 12.14 12.77 -9.75
C THR A 193 12.00 11.89 -8.52
N VAL A 194 12.11 12.48 -7.34
CA VAL A 194 12.01 11.78 -6.05
C VAL A 194 10.56 11.35 -5.81
N ILE A 195 10.37 10.04 -5.63
CA ILE A 195 9.07 9.40 -5.33
C ILE A 195 9.00 8.86 -3.89
N TYR A 196 10.13 8.88 -3.19
CA TYR A 196 10.23 8.55 -1.78
C TYR A 196 11.46 9.23 -1.18
N ASP A 197 11.30 9.72 0.05
CA ASP A 197 12.39 10.27 0.83
C ASP A 197 12.22 9.86 2.30
N SER A 198 13.21 9.21 2.88
CA SER A 198 13.13 8.75 4.27
C SER A 198 13.36 9.84 5.32
N GLY A 199 13.91 11.00 4.93
CA GLY A 199 14.64 11.85 5.86
C GLY A 199 15.86 11.12 6.44
N SER A 200 16.35 11.54 7.61
CA SER A 200 17.49 10.88 8.27
C SER A 200 17.06 9.60 8.98
N LEU A 201 17.66 8.47 8.59
CA LEU A 201 17.52 7.16 9.21
C LEU A 201 18.83 6.73 9.88
N SER A 202 18.71 6.01 11.00
CA SER A 202 19.83 5.39 11.70
C SER A 202 19.96 3.92 11.32
N TYR A 203 21.10 3.54 10.76
CA TYR A 203 21.44 2.15 10.49
C TYR A 203 22.48 1.66 11.50
N ALA A 204 22.07 0.72 12.34
CA ALA A 204 22.91 0.16 13.40
C ALA A 204 23.91 -0.88 12.87
N ASP A 205 25.00 -1.08 13.62
CA ASP A 205 26.00 -2.13 13.35
C ASP A 205 25.37 -3.53 13.41
N GLY A 206 25.86 -4.46 12.59
CA GLY A 206 25.45 -5.86 12.56
C GLY A 206 24.14 -6.13 11.84
N ARG A 207 23.49 -5.12 11.25
CA ARG A 207 22.18 -5.26 10.60
C ARG A 207 22.29 -5.71 9.15
N ASN A 208 21.47 -6.67 8.77
CA ASN A 208 21.16 -6.99 7.38
C ASN A 208 19.71 -6.59 7.13
N THR A 209 19.50 -5.57 6.32
CA THR A 209 18.19 -4.92 6.15
C THR A 209 17.74 -5.00 4.69
N ALA A 210 16.49 -5.37 4.46
CA ALA A 210 15.78 -5.08 3.20
C ALA A 210 14.92 -3.83 3.36
N ALA A 211 15.08 -2.89 2.42
CA ALA A 211 14.10 -1.85 2.18
C ALA A 211 13.04 -2.37 1.20
N ILE A 212 11.90 -2.81 1.74
CA ILE A 212 10.71 -3.21 1.00
C ILE A 212 9.97 -1.94 0.59
N VAL A 213 10.08 -1.60 -0.69
CA VAL A 213 9.41 -0.46 -1.32
C VAL A 213 8.01 -0.91 -1.73
N TYR A 214 6.95 -0.19 -1.35
CA TYR A 214 5.58 -0.57 -1.68
C TYR A 214 4.69 0.64 -1.98
N THR A 215 3.59 0.39 -2.69
CA THR A 215 2.55 1.39 -2.96
C THR A 215 1.59 1.50 -1.77
N LYS A 216 1.20 2.72 -1.38
CA LYS A 216 0.31 2.95 -0.23
C LYS A 216 -1.01 3.61 -0.61
N GLY A 217 -1.00 4.90 -0.95
CA GLY A 217 -2.21 5.63 -1.37
C GLY A 217 -2.00 6.54 -2.57
N SER A 218 -0.74 6.84 -2.91
CA SER A 218 -0.40 7.73 -4.01
C SER A 218 -0.17 6.99 -5.33
N ALA A 219 -0.55 7.64 -6.44
CA ALA A 219 -0.17 7.19 -7.77
C ALA A 219 1.29 7.51 -8.15
N GLN A 220 1.96 8.41 -7.42
CA GLN A 220 3.31 8.88 -7.74
C GLN A 220 4.31 8.79 -6.59
N LEU A 221 3.86 8.45 -5.38
CA LEU A 221 4.75 8.23 -4.24
C LEU A 221 4.69 6.78 -3.76
N VAL A 222 5.83 6.28 -3.29
CA VAL A 222 5.96 4.97 -2.65
C VAL A 222 6.36 5.13 -1.19
N ASN A 223 6.19 4.08 -0.38
CA ASN A 223 6.65 4.03 1.00
C ASN A 223 7.64 2.86 1.20
N VAL A 224 8.34 2.86 2.33
CA VAL A 224 9.35 1.84 2.64
C VAL A 224 9.14 1.22 4.02
N ALA A 225 9.21 -0.11 4.02
CA ALA A 225 9.25 -0.98 5.18
C ALA A 225 10.66 -1.58 5.29
N LEU A 226 11.33 -1.36 6.42
CA LEU A 226 12.65 -1.93 6.70
C LEU A 226 12.48 -3.28 7.41
N ALA A 227 12.87 -4.35 6.74
CA ALA A 227 12.84 -5.70 7.28
C ALA A 227 14.26 -6.14 7.64
N ASP A 228 14.56 -6.28 8.92
CA ASP A 228 15.84 -6.82 9.38
C ASP A 228 15.80 -8.35 9.38
N PHE A 229 16.88 -8.98 8.92
CA PHE A 229 17.01 -10.45 8.88
C PHE A 229 17.61 -11.03 10.16
N ASN A 230 18.33 -10.21 10.93
CA ASN A 230 19.06 -10.63 12.14
C ASN A 230 18.38 -10.14 13.44
N GLY A 231 17.14 -9.65 13.38
CA GLY A 231 16.45 -8.94 14.46
C GLY A 231 15.14 -9.58 14.93
N THR A 232 14.37 -8.83 15.74
CA THR A 232 12.98 -9.15 16.07
C THR A 232 12.15 -9.33 14.79
N ALA A 233 11.10 -10.15 14.85
CA ALA A 233 10.13 -10.41 13.77
C ALA A 233 9.30 -9.19 13.30
N ALA A 234 9.80 -7.97 13.48
CA ALA A 234 9.14 -6.72 13.17
C ALA A 234 9.77 -6.08 11.92
N VAL A 235 8.91 -5.48 11.11
CA VAL A 235 9.30 -4.50 10.10
C VAL A 235 9.20 -3.12 10.74
N ALA A 236 10.21 -2.28 10.53
CA ALA A 236 10.18 -0.88 10.94
C ALA A 236 9.75 0.00 9.76
N LEU A 237 8.78 0.89 9.95
CA LEU A 237 8.35 1.79 8.89
C LEU A 237 9.31 2.96 8.76
N ALA A 238 9.94 3.06 7.59
CA ALA A 238 10.69 4.24 7.17
C ALA A 238 9.74 5.10 6.32
N ASN A 239 8.82 5.79 6.99
CA ASN A 239 7.78 6.55 6.30
C ASN A 239 8.38 7.66 5.42
N SER A 240 7.84 7.79 4.21
CA SER A 240 8.18 8.87 3.29
C SER A 240 7.87 10.22 3.94
N THR A 241 8.80 11.17 3.85
CA THR A 241 8.57 12.56 4.22
C THR A 241 7.71 13.30 3.18
N LEU A 242 7.29 12.61 2.11
CA LEU A 242 6.48 13.17 1.04
C LEU A 242 5.01 12.71 1.15
N ALA A 243 4.11 13.65 0.88
CA ALA A 243 2.69 13.44 0.58
C ALA A 243 2.33 14.30 -0.65
N ARG A 244 1.16 14.07 -1.26
CA ARG A 244 0.65 14.97 -2.29
C ARG A 244 -0.69 15.54 -1.90
N ILE A 245 -0.90 16.82 -2.18
CA ILE A 245 -2.20 17.45 -2.02
C ILE A 245 -2.61 18.21 -3.27
N LYS A 246 -3.91 18.30 -3.52
CA LYS A 246 -4.47 19.23 -4.49
C LYS A 246 -5.57 20.06 -3.84
N SER A 247 -5.79 21.25 -4.35
CA SER A 247 -6.92 22.08 -4.00
C SER A 247 -8.14 21.72 -4.85
N ILE A 248 -9.32 21.80 -4.25
CA ILE A 248 -10.62 21.74 -4.92
C ILE A 248 -11.41 22.96 -4.48
N HIS A 249 -11.50 23.96 -5.35
CA HIS A 249 -12.28 25.14 -5.08
C HIS A 249 -13.76 24.93 -5.46
N ALA A 250 -14.57 24.58 -4.48
CA ALA A 250 -16.01 24.31 -4.63
C ALA A 250 -16.91 25.30 -3.87
N ALA A 251 -16.35 26.37 -3.30
CA ALA A 251 -17.10 27.40 -2.60
C ALA A 251 -17.70 28.41 -3.62
N PRO A 252 -19.02 28.43 -3.83
CA PRO A 252 -19.63 29.38 -4.76
C PRO A 252 -19.55 30.81 -4.24
N GLN A 253 -19.59 31.78 -5.16
CA GLN A 253 -19.64 33.21 -4.86
C GLN A 253 -18.44 33.75 -4.04
N THR A 254 -17.33 33.02 -4.01
CA THR A 254 -16.05 33.51 -3.50
C THR A 254 -15.20 34.09 -4.63
N GLY A 255 -14.30 35.02 -4.28
CA GLY A 255 -13.22 35.42 -5.19
C GLY A 255 -12.16 34.32 -5.32
N ALA A 256 -11.10 34.61 -6.07
CA ALA A 256 -9.97 33.70 -6.19
C ALA A 256 -9.30 33.44 -4.83
N VAL A 257 -8.79 32.22 -4.62
CA VAL A 257 -8.20 31.78 -3.35
C VAL A 257 -6.77 31.27 -3.54
N ASN A 258 -5.98 31.34 -2.46
CA ASN A 258 -4.70 30.64 -2.38
C ASN A 258 -4.82 29.47 -1.39
N LEU A 259 -4.19 28.34 -1.71
CA LEU A 259 -3.98 27.23 -0.77
C LEU A 259 -2.54 27.28 -0.27
N LEU A 260 -2.39 27.29 1.06
CA LEU A 260 -1.11 27.37 1.73
C LEU A 260 -0.88 26.12 2.57
N VAL A 261 0.38 25.68 2.61
CA VAL A 261 0.88 24.67 3.55
C VAL A 261 2.00 25.29 4.36
N ASP A 262 1.87 25.24 5.68
CA ASP A 262 2.83 25.80 6.64
C ASP A 262 3.17 27.29 6.33
N GLY A 263 2.16 28.04 5.87
CA GLY A 263 2.26 29.47 5.54
C GLY A 263 2.85 29.77 4.15
N ALA A 264 3.24 28.76 3.36
CA ALA A 264 3.69 28.93 1.98
C ALA A 264 2.57 28.59 0.99
N ALA A 265 2.27 29.49 0.06
CA ALA A 265 1.30 29.23 -1.01
C ALA A 265 1.80 28.16 -1.97
N ILE A 266 1.04 27.07 -2.11
CA ILE A 266 1.31 25.98 -3.07
C ILE A 266 0.36 26.02 -4.28
N VAL A 267 -0.77 26.71 -4.14
CA VAL A 267 -1.70 27.05 -5.23
C VAL A 267 -2.05 28.53 -5.05
N SER A 268 -2.00 29.32 -6.11
CA SER A 268 -2.27 30.76 -6.07
C SER A 268 -3.33 31.15 -7.10
N GLY A 269 -4.28 32.00 -6.68
CA GLY A 269 -5.28 32.57 -7.57
C GLY A 269 -6.25 31.54 -8.20
N GLU A 270 -6.59 30.48 -7.48
CA GLU A 270 -7.55 29.46 -7.95
C GLU A 270 -8.97 30.03 -8.01
N ILE A 271 -9.69 29.83 -9.11
CA ILE A 271 -11.01 30.43 -9.38
C ILE A 271 -12.12 29.37 -9.33
N TYR A 272 -13.23 29.68 -8.67
CA TYR A 272 -14.36 28.76 -8.55
C TYR A 272 -15.10 28.54 -9.89
N PRO A 273 -15.60 27.32 -10.19
CA PRO A 273 -15.18 26.04 -9.62
C PRO A 273 -13.95 25.50 -10.38
N SER A 274 -12.91 25.09 -9.67
CA SER A 274 -11.76 24.43 -10.31
C SER A 274 -11.01 23.49 -9.36
N PRO A 275 -10.27 22.51 -9.90
CA PRO A 275 -9.24 21.78 -9.18
C PRO A 275 -7.85 22.33 -9.50
N SER A 276 -6.90 22.17 -8.57
CA SER A 276 -5.47 22.27 -8.87
C SER A 276 -4.88 20.92 -9.30
N LEU A 277 -3.64 20.95 -9.78
CA LEU A 277 -2.82 19.74 -9.85
C LEU A 277 -2.36 19.32 -8.45
N TYR A 278 -1.99 18.05 -8.30
CA TYR A 278 -1.32 17.57 -7.09
C TYR A 278 0.08 18.19 -6.98
N ALA A 279 0.38 18.74 -5.81
CA ALA A 279 1.69 19.23 -5.43
C ALA A 279 2.30 18.32 -4.35
N ASN A 280 3.61 18.06 -4.46
CA ASN A 280 4.36 17.38 -3.40
C ASN A 280 4.50 18.33 -2.20
N VAL A 281 4.18 17.83 -1.02
CA VAL A 281 4.33 18.53 0.25
C VAL A 281 4.92 17.59 1.27
N SER A 282 5.38 18.11 2.39
CA SER A 282 5.88 17.26 3.45
C SER A 282 4.74 16.52 4.17
N SER A 283 4.92 15.23 4.43
CA SER A 283 3.97 14.41 5.20
C SER A 283 3.98 14.78 6.70
N GLY A 284 3.06 14.22 7.48
CA GLY A 284 2.89 14.50 8.90
C GLY A 284 1.88 15.62 9.19
N ALA A 285 1.87 16.13 10.42
CA ALA A 285 1.01 17.25 10.82
C ALA A 285 1.39 18.52 10.05
N ARG A 286 0.42 19.14 9.37
CA ARG A 286 0.62 20.33 8.55
C ARG A 286 -0.47 21.37 8.81
N ALA A 287 -0.09 22.64 8.76
CA ALA A 287 -1.06 23.73 8.75
C ALA A 287 -1.49 23.99 7.31
N ILE A 288 -2.69 23.53 6.95
CA ILE A 288 -3.24 23.70 5.60
C ILE A 288 -4.35 24.75 5.68
N THR A 289 -4.17 25.86 4.98
CA THR A 289 -5.05 27.03 5.08
C THR A 289 -5.39 27.60 3.72
N TYR A 290 -6.56 28.22 3.64
CA TYR A 290 -6.94 29.08 2.53
C TYR A 290 -6.92 30.53 2.96
N GLU A 291 -6.64 31.41 2.01
CA GLU A 291 -6.81 32.85 2.11
C GLU A 291 -7.39 33.40 0.80
N ALA A 292 -7.91 34.63 0.85
CA ALA A 292 -8.35 35.33 -0.35
C ALA A 292 -7.15 35.82 -1.16
N ALA A 293 -7.10 35.53 -2.46
CA ALA A 293 -5.98 35.94 -3.32
C ALA A 293 -5.90 37.47 -3.50
N ALA A 294 -7.04 38.16 -3.42
CA ALA A 294 -7.10 39.62 -3.54
C ALA A 294 -6.62 40.37 -2.29
N THR A 295 -6.72 39.74 -1.11
CA THR A 295 -6.24 40.29 0.17
C THR A 295 -5.57 39.19 1.00
N PRO A 296 -4.34 38.78 0.62
CA PRO A 296 -3.59 37.75 1.34
C PRO A 296 -3.29 38.11 2.80
N GLY A 297 -3.10 37.09 3.65
CA GLY A 297 -2.67 37.21 5.04
C GLY A 297 -3.72 36.85 6.08
N ALA A 298 -5.01 36.75 5.72
CA ALA A 298 -6.07 36.31 6.62
C ALA A 298 -6.59 34.92 6.22
N THR A 299 -6.54 33.98 7.16
CA THR A 299 -7.10 32.63 6.96
C THR A 299 -8.62 32.70 6.84
N ILE A 300 -9.16 32.23 5.73
CA ILE A 300 -10.62 32.16 5.48
C ILE A 300 -11.19 30.76 5.73
N ALA A 301 -10.36 29.73 5.67
CA ALA A 301 -10.67 28.36 6.03
C ALA A 301 -9.38 27.59 6.33
N ALA A 302 -9.45 26.56 7.15
CA ALA A 302 -8.29 25.74 7.50
C ALA A 302 -8.72 24.28 7.69
N VAL A 303 -7.79 23.36 7.42
CA VAL A 303 -7.93 21.96 7.82
C VAL A 303 -6.78 21.61 8.77
N THR A 304 -7.14 21.08 9.93
CA THR A 304 -6.17 20.52 10.88
C THR A 304 -6.12 19.02 10.66
N GLY A 305 -4.96 18.50 10.24
CA GLY A 305 -4.80 17.08 9.97
C GLY A 305 -3.36 16.68 9.71
N SER A 306 -3.09 15.39 9.79
CA SER A 306 -1.82 14.82 9.35
C SER A 306 -1.96 14.30 7.93
N LEU A 307 -1.08 14.75 7.04
CA LEU A 307 -0.94 14.16 5.72
C LEU A 307 -0.21 12.81 5.85
N GLY A 308 -0.81 11.76 5.32
CA GLY A 308 -0.18 10.43 5.31
C GLY A 308 1.09 10.41 4.47
N ALA A 309 2.08 9.63 4.88
CA ALA A 309 3.25 9.36 4.04
C ALA A 309 2.82 8.61 2.77
N ALA A 310 3.30 9.05 1.61
CA ALA A 310 3.00 8.44 0.32
C ALA A 310 1.49 8.30 0.00
N THR A 311 0.70 9.28 0.44
CA THR A 311 -0.73 9.39 0.13
C THR A 311 -1.05 10.65 -0.68
N ASP A 312 -2.18 10.62 -1.37
CA ASP A 312 -2.76 11.77 -2.06
C ASP A 312 -3.97 12.28 -1.27
N THR A 313 -4.17 13.60 -1.24
CA THR A 313 -5.30 14.21 -0.52
C THR A 313 -5.86 15.40 -1.29
N SER A 314 -7.17 15.42 -1.49
CA SER A 314 -7.90 16.56 -2.03
C SER A 314 -8.32 17.45 -0.87
N ILE A 315 -7.92 18.71 -0.89
CA ILE A 315 -8.36 19.72 0.08
C ILE A 315 -9.55 20.45 -0.56
N LEU A 316 -10.75 20.14 -0.09
CA LEU A 316 -12.00 20.72 -0.56
C LEU A 316 -12.30 22.01 0.18
N LEU A 317 -12.37 23.13 -0.54
CA LEU A 317 -12.94 24.38 -0.03
C LEU A 317 -14.41 24.48 -0.45
N THR A 318 -15.32 24.58 0.52
CA THR A 318 -16.77 24.73 0.31
C THR A 318 -17.37 25.72 1.31
N GLY A 319 -18.68 25.98 1.24
CA GLY A 319 -19.38 26.98 2.03
C GLY A 319 -19.69 28.25 1.23
N PHE A 320 -20.50 29.12 1.82
CA PHE A 320 -20.70 30.48 1.33
C PHE A 320 -19.76 31.46 2.04
N THR A 321 -19.58 32.65 1.47
CA THR A 321 -18.83 33.74 2.09
C THR A 321 -19.31 33.99 3.52
N GLY A 322 -18.37 33.98 4.49
CA GLY A 322 -18.66 34.10 5.92
C GLY A 322 -18.83 32.76 6.67
N ALA A 323 -18.95 31.64 5.95
CA ALA A 323 -19.08 30.29 6.52
C ALA A 323 -18.29 29.24 5.70
N LEU A 324 -17.11 29.61 5.21
CA LEU A 324 -16.24 28.73 4.45
C LEU A 324 -15.65 27.63 5.32
N GLN A 325 -15.47 26.45 4.72
CA GLN A 325 -14.92 25.26 5.36
C GLN A 325 -13.92 24.59 4.42
N ALA A 326 -12.82 24.08 5.00
CA ALA A 326 -11.84 23.28 4.30
C ALA A 326 -11.88 21.83 4.82
N ILE A 327 -11.90 20.86 3.93
CA ILE A 327 -12.07 19.44 4.26
C ILE A 327 -11.02 18.62 3.53
N ALA A 328 -10.30 17.78 4.25
CA ALA A 328 -9.35 16.84 3.65
C ALA A 328 -10.08 15.55 3.24
N LEU A 329 -10.03 15.21 1.96
CA LEU A 329 -10.53 13.96 1.40
C LEU A 329 -9.34 13.07 1.04
N SER A 330 -9.26 11.89 1.66
CA SER A 330 -8.23 10.90 1.35
C SER A 330 -8.50 10.30 -0.03
N ASP A 331 -7.55 10.43 -0.95
CA ASP A 331 -7.69 9.93 -2.31
C ASP A 331 -7.07 8.55 -2.44
N PHE A 332 -7.72 7.68 -3.22
CA PHE A 332 -7.22 6.34 -3.49
C PHE A 332 -6.80 6.20 -4.95
N ASN A 333 -5.61 6.70 -5.26
CA ASN A 333 -5.11 6.78 -6.63
C ASN A 333 -4.23 5.58 -7.00
N LEU A 334 -4.35 4.46 -6.29
CA LEU A 334 -3.66 3.24 -6.70
C LEU A 334 -4.26 2.69 -7.99
N PRO A 335 -3.47 2.22 -8.95
CA PRO A 335 -4.02 1.77 -10.23
C PRO A 335 -5.06 0.65 -10.05
N SER A 336 -6.23 0.81 -10.67
CA SER A 336 -7.20 -0.28 -10.80
C SER A 336 -6.65 -1.38 -11.72
N VAL A 337 -7.05 -2.62 -11.51
CA VAL A 337 -6.52 -3.78 -12.25
C VAL A 337 -7.58 -4.68 -12.84
N THR A 338 -8.85 -4.45 -12.47
CA THR A 338 -10.00 -4.93 -13.24
C THR A 338 -10.05 -4.25 -14.62
N ASN A 339 -9.14 -3.30 -14.89
CA ASN A 339 -9.19 -2.40 -16.03
C ASN A 339 -10.50 -1.59 -16.05
N ARG A 340 -11.16 -1.49 -14.89
CA ARG A 340 -12.39 -0.75 -14.68
C ARG A 340 -12.09 0.59 -14.02
N PRO A 341 -12.62 1.71 -14.55
CA PRO A 341 -12.56 2.99 -13.86
C PRO A 341 -13.26 2.94 -12.51
N ARG A 342 -12.79 3.76 -11.58
CA ARG A 342 -13.45 4.01 -10.30
C ARG A 342 -13.85 5.46 -10.18
N VAL A 343 -15.07 5.71 -9.73
CA VAL A 343 -15.59 7.05 -9.52
C VAL A 343 -16.00 7.23 -8.06
N ARG A 344 -15.53 8.32 -7.45
CA ARG A 344 -16.04 8.82 -6.17
C ARG A 344 -16.93 10.03 -6.44
N PHE A 345 -18.01 10.16 -5.69
CA PHE A 345 -18.89 11.32 -5.75
C PHE A 345 -18.73 12.13 -4.47
N VAL A 346 -18.67 13.45 -4.60
CA VAL A 346 -18.53 14.37 -3.47
C VAL A 346 -19.66 15.38 -3.54
N ASN A 347 -20.48 15.43 -2.50
CA ASN A 347 -21.43 16.53 -2.36
C ASN A 347 -20.66 17.70 -1.74
N ALA A 348 -20.24 18.65 -2.58
CA ALA A 348 -19.53 19.85 -2.17
C ALA A 348 -20.42 21.10 -2.20
N SER A 349 -21.72 20.95 -2.43
CA SER A 349 -22.67 22.05 -2.42
C SER A 349 -22.99 22.45 -0.98
N PRO A 350 -22.90 23.74 -0.61
CA PRO A 350 -23.07 24.17 0.79
C PRO A 350 -24.51 24.06 1.32
N ASP A 351 -25.51 24.01 0.45
CA ASP A 351 -26.95 24.03 0.80
C ASP A 351 -27.77 22.96 0.06
N ALA A 352 -27.13 22.05 -0.68
CA ALA A 352 -27.83 20.90 -1.25
C ALA A 352 -28.33 19.96 -0.13
N PRO A 353 -29.53 19.38 -0.30
CA PRO A 353 -29.96 18.26 0.53
C PRO A 353 -29.05 17.03 0.28
N PRO A 354 -29.16 15.95 1.09
CA PRO A 354 -28.53 14.69 0.76
C PRO A 354 -28.89 14.23 -0.67
N LEU A 355 -27.89 13.77 -1.41
CA LEU A 355 -28.01 13.48 -2.84
C LEU A 355 -27.99 11.99 -3.12
N ASP A 356 -28.91 11.52 -3.96
CA ASP A 356 -28.78 10.23 -4.62
C ASP A 356 -28.06 10.42 -5.95
N VAL A 357 -27.12 9.52 -6.26
CA VAL A 357 -26.43 9.48 -7.56
C VAL A 357 -26.92 8.27 -8.32
N LEU A 358 -27.46 8.49 -9.52
CA LEU A 358 -28.01 7.45 -10.38
C LEU A 358 -27.25 7.37 -11.70
N ASN A 359 -27.12 6.16 -12.24
CA ASN A 359 -26.75 5.89 -13.62
C ASN A 359 -27.97 5.25 -14.30
N GLY A 360 -28.68 6.00 -15.15
CA GLY A 360 -30.03 5.63 -15.58
C GLY A 360 -30.98 5.55 -14.38
N THR A 361 -31.59 4.38 -14.14
CA THR A 361 -32.47 4.13 -12.99
C THR A 361 -31.72 3.50 -11.80
N ALA A 362 -30.48 3.06 -11.98
CA ALA A 362 -29.71 2.36 -10.97
C ALA A 362 -29.02 3.35 -10.02
N LYS A 363 -29.41 3.34 -8.75
CA LYS A 363 -28.78 4.14 -7.70
C LYS A 363 -27.38 3.59 -7.38
N GLN A 364 -26.36 4.42 -7.56
CA GLN A 364 -24.95 4.11 -7.30
C GLN A 364 -24.51 4.56 -5.91
N VAL A 365 -24.98 5.73 -5.47
CA VAL A 365 -24.74 6.28 -4.13
C VAL A 365 -26.07 6.76 -3.57
N SER A 366 -26.32 6.45 -2.30
CA SER A 366 -27.55 6.85 -1.60
C SER A 366 -27.30 7.91 -0.53
N ALA A 367 -28.13 8.94 -0.49
CA ALA A 367 -28.16 9.95 0.57
C ALA A 367 -26.79 10.56 0.92
N LEU A 368 -26.01 10.93 -0.11
CA LEU A 368 -24.71 11.58 0.04
C LEU A 368 -24.86 12.98 0.65
N ALA A 369 -24.56 13.12 1.94
CA ALA A 369 -24.64 14.37 2.68
C ALA A 369 -23.54 15.35 2.25
N SER A 370 -23.84 16.65 2.28
CA SER A 370 -22.80 17.68 2.19
C SER A 370 -22.13 17.86 3.55
N PRO A 371 -20.81 18.14 3.63
CA PRO A 371 -19.81 18.18 2.56
C PRO A 371 -18.97 16.88 2.47
N THR A 372 -19.61 15.73 2.24
CA THR A 372 -18.95 14.40 2.33
C THR A 372 -18.70 13.75 0.97
N ALA A 373 -17.83 12.73 0.99
CA ALA A 373 -17.50 11.90 -0.17
C ALA A 373 -18.06 10.48 -0.02
N SER A 374 -18.48 9.88 -1.12
CA SER A 374 -18.84 8.46 -1.18
C SER A 374 -17.60 7.56 -1.10
N GLY A 375 -17.81 6.25 -0.98
CA GLY A 375 -16.80 5.28 -1.43
C GLY A 375 -16.60 5.34 -2.94
N TYR A 376 -15.53 4.73 -3.44
CA TYR A 376 -15.32 4.56 -4.87
C TYR A 376 -16.23 3.47 -5.42
N VAL A 377 -16.91 3.75 -6.53
CA VAL A 377 -17.75 2.80 -7.28
C VAL A 377 -17.04 2.44 -8.58
N GLU A 378 -16.96 1.15 -8.91
CA GLU A 378 -16.38 0.69 -10.17
C GLU A 378 -17.40 0.67 -11.30
N PHE A 379 -16.98 1.18 -12.47
CA PHE A 379 -17.75 1.19 -13.71
C PHE A 379 -17.00 0.45 -14.81
N ASP A 380 -17.69 0.08 -15.87
CA ASP A 380 -17.00 -0.35 -17.09
C ASP A 380 -16.45 0.89 -17.82
N SER A 381 -15.49 0.70 -18.73
CA SER A 381 -15.01 1.83 -19.55
C SER A 381 -16.13 2.28 -20.49
N GLY A 382 -16.38 3.57 -20.58
CA GLY A 382 -17.47 4.10 -21.39
C GLY A 382 -17.85 5.53 -21.05
N THR A 383 -18.92 6.01 -21.67
CA THR A 383 -19.48 7.35 -21.43
C THR A 383 -20.77 7.24 -20.65
N TYR A 384 -20.85 7.96 -19.54
CA TYR A 384 -21.96 7.90 -18.61
C TYR A 384 -22.72 9.23 -18.54
N THR A 385 -24.01 9.13 -18.23
CA THR A 385 -24.81 10.26 -17.77
C THR A 385 -25.27 9.95 -16.36
N PHE A 386 -24.84 10.75 -15.40
CA PHE A 386 -25.26 10.63 -14.01
C PHE A 386 -26.40 11.59 -13.72
N THR A 387 -27.41 11.13 -13.00
CA THR A 387 -28.49 11.99 -12.49
C THR A 387 -28.34 12.11 -10.98
N ILE A 388 -28.37 13.34 -10.50
CA ILE A 388 -28.26 13.70 -9.10
C ILE A 388 -29.66 14.09 -8.62
N ASN A 389 -30.22 13.30 -7.72
CA ASN A 389 -31.56 13.52 -7.18
C ASN A 389 -31.50 13.98 -5.74
N ASN A 390 -32.52 14.70 -5.30
CA ASN A 390 -32.79 14.87 -3.88
C ASN A 390 -33.13 13.50 -3.28
N ALA A 391 -32.35 13.03 -2.31
CA ALA A 391 -32.53 11.69 -1.75
C ALA A 391 -33.85 11.51 -0.99
N ALA A 392 -34.46 12.59 -0.49
CA ALA A 392 -35.71 12.53 0.26
C ALA A 392 -36.94 12.50 -0.65
N THR A 393 -36.94 13.26 -1.75
CA THR A 393 -38.10 13.43 -2.63
C THR A 393 -37.98 12.65 -3.95
N GLY A 394 -36.78 12.21 -4.32
CA GLY A 394 -36.49 11.58 -5.60
C GLY A 394 -36.46 12.54 -6.78
N THR A 395 -36.65 13.84 -6.57
CA THR A 395 -36.69 14.84 -7.65
C THR A 395 -35.29 15.05 -8.24
N PRO A 396 -35.14 15.04 -9.58
CA PRO A 396 -33.85 15.34 -10.20
C PRO A 396 -33.46 16.79 -9.97
N LEU A 397 -32.23 17.00 -9.52
CA LEU A 397 -31.65 18.32 -9.25
C LEU A 397 -30.59 18.71 -10.29
N LEU A 398 -29.81 17.74 -10.78
CA LEU A 398 -28.76 17.96 -11.77
C LEU A 398 -28.58 16.71 -12.64
N THR A 399 -28.37 16.92 -13.94
CA THR A 399 -27.93 15.87 -14.87
C THR A 399 -26.50 16.19 -15.32
N VAL A 400 -25.61 15.20 -15.23
CA VAL A 400 -24.20 15.30 -15.60
C VAL A 400 -23.96 14.39 -16.82
N PRO A 401 -24.15 14.90 -18.04
CA PRO A 401 -23.95 14.12 -19.26
C PRO A 401 -22.48 14.00 -19.63
N GLY A 402 -22.14 12.97 -20.40
CA GLY A 402 -20.86 12.89 -21.11
C GLY A 402 -19.63 12.60 -20.23
N VAL A 403 -19.80 11.96 -19.08
CA VAL A 403 -18.67 11.57 -18.23
C VAL A 403 -17.97 10.38 -18.87
N VAL A 404 -16.85 10.64 -19.55
CA VAL A 404 -16.02 9.60 -20.17
C VAL A 404 -15.11 9.00 -19.11
N LEU A 405 -15.13 7.68 -18.99
CA LEU A 405 -14.29 6.92 -18.06
C LEU A 405 -13.47 5.90 -18.84
N PHE A 406 -12.15 6.04 -18.81
CA PHE A 406 -11.24 5.11 -19.43
C PHE A 406 -10.79 4.02 -18.45
N SER A 407 -10.20 2.98 -19.02
CA SER A 407 -9.70 1.85 -18.27
C SER A 407 -8.66 2.28 -17.23
N ALA A 408 -8.81 1.75 -16.01
CA ALA A 408 -7.91 1.99 -14.88
C ALA A 408 -7.78 3.44 -14.39
N GLU A 409 -8.71 4.32 -14.80
CA GLU A 409 -8.82 5.69 -14.29
C GLU A 409 -9.40 5.71 -12.89
N THR A 410 -8.99 6.70 -12.11
CA THR A 410 -9.66 7.09 -10.87
C THR A 410 -10.15 8.51 -11.04
N ALA A 411 -11.45 8.73 -10.85
CA ALA A 411 -12.07 10.03 -11.00
C ALA A 411 -12.90 10.40 -9.77
N THR A 412 -13.04 11.70 -9.54
CA THR A 412 -13.97 12.24 -8.56
C THR A 412 -14.92 13.23 -9.24
N VAL A 413 -16.22 13.03 -9.05
CA VAL A 413 -17.27 13.96 -9.49
C VAL A 413 -17.68 14.80 -8.28
N TYR A 414 -17.33 16.08 -8.30
CA TYR A 414 -17.73 17.05 -7.28
C TYR A 414 -19.03 17.72 -7.70
N ILE A 415 -20.06 17.62 -6.88
CA ILE A 415 -21.31 18.36 -7.04
C ILE A 415 -21.12 19.69 -6.32
N VAL A 416 -21.11 20.78 -7.06
CA VAL A 416 -20.76 22.14 -6.60
C VAL A 416 -21.90 23.12 -6.85
N GLY A 417 -21.78 24.33 -6.31
CA GLY A 417 -22.78 25.40 -6.48
C GLY A 417 -23.87 25.38 -5.42
N GLY A 418 -24.63 26.47 -5.34
CA GLY A 418 -25.81 26.53 -4.47
C GLY A 418 -26.95 25.65 -5.00
N MET A 419 -27.95 25.35 -4.18
CA MET A 419 -29.05 24.42 -4.52
C MET A 419 -29.80 24.79 -5.81
N THR A 420 -29.88 26.08 -6.14
CA THR A 420 -30.54 26.59 -7.36
C THR A 420 -29.61 26.66 -8.58
N GLN A 421 -28.31 26.41 -8.41
CA GLN A 421 -27.27 26.53 -9.44
C GLN A 421 -26.28 25.35 -9.34
N LEU A 422 -26.79 24.15 -9.04
CA LEU A 422 -25.94 22.97 -8.95
C LEU A 422 -25.25 22.71 -10.29
N ALA A 423 -23.96 22.38 -10.19
CA ALA A 423 -23.13 21.95 -11.30
C ALA A 423 -22.28 20.76 -10.86
N ALA A 424 -21.62 20.13 -11.83
CA ALA A 424 -20.65 19.08 -11.55
C ALA A 424 -19.28 19.44 -12.11
N MET A 425 -18.25 19.15 -11.34
CA MET A 425 -16.86 19.20 -11.76
C MET A 425 -16.30 17.79 -11.74
N VAL A 426 -16.01 17.26 -12.93
CA VAL A 426 -15.40 15.94 -13.09
C VAL A 426 -13.88 16.11 -13.09
N VAL A 427 -13.21 15.44 -12.15
CA VAL A 427 -11.76 15.51 -12.00
C VAL A 427 -11.18 14.12 -12.17
N ILE A 428 -10.26 13.96 -13.11
CA ILE A 428 -9.46 12.75 -13.25
C ILE A 428 -8.30 12.84 -12.25
N ASP A 429 -8.32 11.96 -11.26
CA ASP A 429 -7.30 11.89 -10.20
C ASP A 429 -6.06 11.12 -10.66
N ARG A 430 -6.25 10.13 -11.53
CA ARG A 430 -5.21 9.26 -12.10
C ARG A 430 -5.64 8.64 -13.41
#